data_AF-A0A960SZQ4-F1
#
_entry.id   AF-A0A960SZQ4-F1
#
_cell.length_a   1.000
_cell.length_b   1.000
_cell.length_c   1.000
_cell.angle_alpha   90.00
_cell.angle_beta   90.00
_cell.angle_gamma   90.00
#
_symmetry.space_group_name_H-M   'P 1'
#
loop_
_entity.id
_entity.type
_entity.pdbx_description
1 polymer ?
#
loop_
_entity_poly.entity_id
_entity_poly.type
_entity_poly.pdbx_seq_one_letter_code
_entity_poly.pdbx_strand_id
1 'polypeptide(L)'
;MLSRVANTLFWMIRYVERADNLARLIDVNQQLLLDSERLDSERLRGFWQPIILSTGDDEAFHSIYDEAGSAEVIRFLTDDPRNPNSIVSCIALARENARTVRDQLSDELWEELNSLYLFSRSA
;
A
#
# COMPACT_ATOMS: atom_id res chain seq x y z
N MET A 1 -22.45 -20.97 -0.99
CA MET A 1 -21.03 -21.05 -0.58
C MET A 1 -20.06 -20.50 -1.64
N LEU A 2 -20.23 -20.78 -2.95
CA LEU A 2 -19.37 -20.22 -4.02
C LEU A 2 -19.22 -18.69 -4.00
N SER A 3 -20.30 -17.94 -3.72
CA SER A 3 -20.25 -16.47 -3.67
C SER A 3 -19.31 -15.92 -2.59
N ARG A 4 -19.13 -16.62 -1.46
CA ARG A 4 -18.22 -16.18 -0.40
C ARG A 4 -16.77 -16.40 -0.80
N VAL A 5 -16.44 -17.58 -1.32
CA VAL A 5 -15.08 -17.92 -1.78
C VAL A 5 -14.65 -16.96 -2.89
N ALA A 6 -15.51 -16.73 -3.88
CA ALA A 6 -15.23 -15.80 -4.97
C ALA A 6 -14.99 -14.37 -4.46
N ASN A 7 -15.81 -13.89 -3.52
CA ASN A 7 -15.61 -12.57 -2.90
C ASN A 7 -14.28 -12.50 -2.14
N THR A 8 -13.94 -13.51 -1.34
CA THR A 8 -12.68 -13.56 -0.60
C THR A 8 -11.46 -13.55 -1.53
N LEU A 9 -11.48 -14.35 -2.60
CA LEU A 9 -10.41 -14.39 -3.60
C LEU A 9 -10.28 -13.05 -4.33
N PHE A 10 -11.41 -12.45 -4.72
CA PHE A 10 -11.42 -11.12 -5.34
C PHE A 10 -10.72 -10.09 -4.44
N TRP A 11 -11.14 -9.98 -3.17
CA TRP A 11 -10.54 -9.00 -2.27
C TRP A 11 -9.08 -9.31 -1.94
N MET A 12 -8.71 -10.58 -1.75
CA MET A 12 -7.32 -10.99 -1.55
C MET A 12 -6.41 -10.44 -2.66
N ILE A 13 -6.76 -10.71 -3.92
CA ILE A 13 -5.97 -10.28 -5.08
C ILE A 13 -5.95 -8.75 -5.18
N ARG A 14 -7.10 -8.10 -4.97
CA ARG A 14 -7.21 -6.63 -5.02
C ARG A 14 -6.36 -5.94 -3.96
N TYR A 15 -6.17 -6.54 -2.79
CA TYR A 15 -5.26 -6.02 -1.77
C TYR A 15 -3.80 -6.24 -2.15
N VAL A 16 -3.43 -7.39 -2.70
CA VAL A 16 -2.07 -7.65 -3.22
C VAL A 16 -1.71 -6.64 -4.33
N GLU A 17 -2.58 -6.47 -5.31
CA GLU A 17 -2.39 -5.49 -6.40
C GLU A 17 -2.22 -4.06 -5.87
N ARG A 18 -3.01 -3.68 -4.85
CA ARG A 18 -2.93 -2.34 -4.27
C ARG A 18 -1.60 -2.13 -3.55
N ALA A 19 -1.14 -3.12 -2.78
CA ALA A 19 0.16 -3.05 -2.12
C ALA A 19 1.30 -2.89 -3.15
N ASP A 20 1.30 -3.67 -4.24
CA ASP A 20 2.31 -3.55 -5.31
C ASP A 20 2.27 -2.17 -6.00
N ASN A 21 1.07 -1.72 -6.38
CA ASN A 21 0.90 -0.44 -7.05
C ASN A 21 1.37 0.74 -6.20
N LEU A 22 1.07 0.74 -4.90
CA LEU A 22 1.54 1.78 -3.98
C LEU A 22 3.06 1.75 -3.83
N ALA A 23 3.66 0.57 -3.65
CA ALA A 23 5.11 0.43 -3.56
C ALA A 23 5.80 0.97 -4.82
N ARG A 24 5.26 0.64 -6.01
CA ARG A 24 5.76 1.12 -7.31
C ARG A 24 5.61 2.63 -7.47
N LEU A 25 4.49 3.22 -7.05
CA LEU A 25 4.28 4.67 -7.09
C LEU A 25 5.30 5.40 -6.23
N ILE A 26 5.56 4.91 -5.02
CA ILE A 26 6.55 5.48 -4.11
C ILE A 26 7.96 5.37 -4.71
N ASP A 27 8.34 4.18 -5.18
CA ASP A 27 9.66 3.92 -5.77
C ASP A 27 9.94 4.82 -6.98
N VAL A 28 9.01 4.89 -7.93
CA VAL A 28 9.15 5.75 -9.12
C VAL A 28 9.24 7.22 -8.71
N ASN A 29 8.41 7.68 -7.77
CA ASN A 29 8.47 9.07 -7.32
C ASN A 29 9.78 9.39 -6.60
N GLN A 30 10.31 8.45 -5.81
CA GLN A 30 11.63 8.62 -5.18
C GLN A 30 12.74 8.71 -6.23
N GLN A 31 12.72 7.85 -7.26
CA GLN A 31 13.70 7.90 -8.34
C GLN A 31 13.67 9.24 -9.10
N LEU A 32 12.48 9.78 -9.39
CA LEU A 32 12.32 11.10 -10.01
C LEU A 32 12.92 12.24 -9.15
N LEU A 33 12.82 12.12 -7.82
CA LEU A 33 13.38 13.10 -6.90
C LEU A 33 14.92 13.04 -6.81
N LEU A 34 15.52 11.87 -7.05
CA LEU A 34 16.99 11.72 -7.09
C LEU A 34 17.61 12.44 -8.29
N ASP A 35 16.89 12.50 -9.41
CA ASP A 35 17.31 13.19 -10.65
C ASP A 35 17.06 14.70 -10.60
N SER A 36 16.39 15.20 -9.57
CA SER A 36 16.03 16.61 -9.42
C SER A 36 17.11 17.41 -8.69
N GLU A 37 17.46 18.60 -9.21
CA GLU A 37 18.32 19.55 -8.50
C GLU A 37 17.70 19.96 -7.15
N ARG A 38 18.52 20.45 -6.20
CA ARG A 38 18.11 20.87 -4.83
C ARG A 38 16.71 21.50 -4.80
N LEU A 39 15.72 20.69 -4.43
CA LEU A 39 14.34 21.12 -4.30
C LEU A 39 14.14 21.78 -2.93
N ASP A 40 13.43 22.90 -2.91
CA ASP A 40 12.89 23.44 -1.68
C ASP A 40 11.66 22.62 -1.23
N SER A 41 11.21 22.85 -0.01
CA SER A 41 10.08 22.13 0.58
C SER A 41 8.80 22.26 -0.24
N GLU A 42 8.57 23.40 -0.88
CA GLU A 42 7.37 23.64 -1.68
C GLU A 42 7.36 22.80 -2.96
N ARG A 43 8.49 22.77 -3.69
CA ARG A 43 8.62 21.93 -4.88
C ARG A 43 8.54 20.45 -4.54
N LEU A 44 9.16 20.02 -3.43
CA LEU A 44 9.04 18.63 -2.95
C LEU A 44 7.59 18.22 -2.74
N ARG A 45 6.77 19.08 -2.11
CA ARG A 45 5.32 18.82 -1.96
C ARG A 45 4.61 18.68 -3.30
N GLY A 46 5.02 19.46 -4.30
CA GLY A 46 4.52 19.36 -5.68
C GLY A 46 4.74 17.99 -6.34
N PHE A 47 5.76 17.23 -5.92
CA PHE A 47 5.97 15.84 -6.40
C PHE A 47 5.15 14.80 -5.62
N TRP A 48 4.86 15.05 -4.35
CA TRP A 48 4.16 14.08 -3.49
C TRP A 48 2.63 14.24 -3.47
N GLN A 49 2.10 15.46 -3.62
CA GLN A 49 0.64 15.67 -3.69
C GLN A 49 -0.02 14.87 -4.83
N PRO A 50 0.53 14.81 -6.06
CA PRO A 50 -0.08 14.03 -7.14
C PRO A 50 -0.14 12.53 -6.82
N ILE A 51 0.81 12.00 -6.04
CA ILE A 51 0.82 10.60 -5.63
C ILE A 51 -0.40 10.32 -4.75
N ILE A 52 -0.65 11.13 -3.71
CA ILE A 52 -1.84 10.99 -2.87
C ILE A 52 -3.13 11.12 -3.69
N LEU A 53 -3.23 12.14 -4.54
CA LEU A 53 -4.40 12.33 -5.40
C LEU A 53 -4.67 11.12 -6.32
N SER A 54 -3.62 10.47 -6.84
CA SER A 54 -3.74 9.30 -7.70
C SER A 54 -4.28 8.06 -6.99
N THR A 55 -4.10 7.97 -5.67
CA THR A 55 -4.62 6.88 -4.83
C THR A 55 -6.09 7.06 -4.47
N GLY A 56 -6.61 8.29 -4.58
CA GLY A 56 -7.96 8.65 -4.12
C GLY A 56 -8.07 8.84 -2.61
N ASP A 57 -6.94 8.86 -1.89
CA ASP A 57 -6.90 8.95 -0.42
C ASP A 57 -6.66 10.39 0.08
N ASP A 58 -6.88 11.43 -0.73
CA ASP A 58 -6.59 12.85 -0.40
C ASP A 58 -7.29 13.34 0.87
N GLU A 59 -8.60 13.09 1.00
CA GLU A 59 -9.36 13.45 2.19
C GLU A 59 -8.87 12.68 3.43
N ALA A 60 -8.56 11.39 3.27
CA ALA A 60 -8.05 10.56 4.36
C ALA A 60 -6.65 11.02 4.81
N PHE A 61 -5.78 11.37 3.86
CA PHE A 61 -4.45 11.92 4.13
C PHE A 61 -4.55 13.24 4.90
N HIS A 62 -5.35 14.19 4.40
CA HIS A 62 -5.50 15.51 5.01
C HIS A 62 -6.29 15.51 6.33
N SER A 63 -6.98 14.42 6.66
CA SER A 63 -7.52 14.22 8.01
C SER A 63 -6.44 13.90 9.06
N ILE A 64 -5.22 13.57 8.63
CA ILE A 64 -4.12 13.10 9.47
C ILE A 64 -2.89 14.02 9.39
N TYR A 65 -2.59 14.54 8.19
CA TYR A 65 -1.40 15.33 7.88
C TYR A 65 -1.79 16.66 7.23
N ASP A 66 -1.14 17.75 7.64
CA ASP A 66 -1.44 19.08 7.09
C ASP A 66 -0.92 19.25 5.66
N GLU A 67 0.26 18.69 5.35
CA GLU A 67 0.95 18.86 4.07
C GLU A 67 1.46 17.54 3.50
N ALA A 68 1.48 17.42 2.17
CA ALA A 68 2.04 16.27 1.44
C ALA A 68 3.58 16.32 1.39
N GLY A 69 4.23 16.29 2.55
CA GLY A 69 5.67 16.11 2.66
C GLY A 69 6.10 14.68 2.30
N SER A 70 7.37 14.49 1.95
CA SER A 70 7.88 13.18 1.54
C SER A 70 7.71 12.12 2.62
N ALA A 71 8.07 12.46 3.86
CA ALA A 71 8.01 11.54 4.99
C ALA A 71 6.55 11.18 5.34
N GLU A 72 5.66 12.18 5.34
CA GLU A 72 4.25 12.03 5.64
C GLU A 72 3.56 11.14 4.60
N VAL A 73 3.81 11.38 3.30
CA VAL A 73 3.21 10.59 2.22
C VAL A 73 3.75 9.16 2.21
N ILE A 74 5.06 8.98 2.35
CA ILE A 74 5.66 7.63 2.42
C ILE A 74 5.08 6.86 3.61
N ARG A 75 5.01 7.48 4.79
CA ARG A 75 4.44 6.84 5.99
C ARG A 75 2.96 6.50 5.79
N PHE A 76 2.16 7.45 5.31
CA PHE A 76 0.73 7.25 5.09
C PHE A 76 0.43 6.09 4.14
N LEU A 77 1.18 5.98 3.04
CA LEU A 77 0.99 4.93 2.04
C LEU A 77 1.64 3.59 2.43
N THR A 78 2.66 3.60 3.29
CA THR A 78 3.41 2.37 3.62
C THR A 78 2.84 1.67 4.84
N ASP A 79 2.76 2.34 6.00
CA ASP A 79 2.58 1.68 7.29
C ASP A 79 1.69 2.42 8.31
N ASP A 80 1.13 3.58 7.97
CA ASP A 80 0.23 4.29 8.89
C ASP A 80 -1.03 3.45 9.18
N PRO A 81 -1.28 3.03 10.44
CA PRO A 81 -2.42 2.19 10.78
C PRO A 81 -3.77 2.92 10.67
N ARG A 82 -3.75 4.25 10.53
CA ARG A 82 -4.96 5.05 10.27
C ARG A 82 -5.36 5.01 8.80
N ASN A 83 -4.47 4.54 7.92
CA ASN A 83 -4.77 4.28 6.52
C ASN A 83 -5.05 2.77 6.30
N PRO A 84 -6.31 2.35 6.11
CA PRO A 84 -6.62 0.95 5.79
C PRO A 84 -6.12 0.53 4.40
N ASN A 85 -5.77 1.49 3.54
CA ASN A 85 -5.24 1.25 2.19
C ASN A 85 -3.71 1.23 2.15
N SER A 86 -2.99 1.41 3.27
CA SER A 86 -1.52 1.35 3.29
C SER A 86 -1.01 -0.03 2.86
N ILE A 87 0.24 -0.10 2.41
CA ILE A 87 0.89 -1.35 1.97
C ILE A 87 0.78 -2.42 3.05
N VAL A 88 1.14 -2.09 4.30
CA VAL A 88 1.08 -3.02 5.44
C VAL A 88 -0.37 -3.47 5.70
N SER A 89 -1.33 -2.55 5.70
CA SER A 89 -2.75 -2.86 5.89
C SER A 89 -3.29 -3.79 4.79
N CYS A 90 -2.96 -3.51 3.53
CA CYS A 90 -3.33 -4.33 2.38
C CYS A 90 -2.74 -5.75 2.47
N ILE A 91 -1.46 -5.88 2.81
CA ILE A 91 -0.81 -7.19 2.97
C ILE A 91 -1.49 -7.99 4.11
N ALA A 92 -1.81 -7.34 5.23
CA ALA A 92 -2.53 -7.98 6.33
C ALA A 92 -3.92 -8.47 5.90
N LEU A 93 -4.70 -7.63 5.20
CA LEU A 93 -6.02 -7.98 4.69
C LEU A 93 -5.97 -9.10 3.64
N ALA A 94 -4.97 -9.08 2.75
CA ALA A 94 -4.73 -10.15 1.78
C ALA A 94 -4.48 -11.48 2.49
N ARG A 95 -3.57 -11.49 3.47
CA ARG A 95 -3.21 -12.68 4.24
C ARG A 95 -4.38 -13.25 5.03
N GLU A 96 -5.21 -12.40 5.63
CA GLU A 96 -6.42 -12.86 6.33
C GLU A 96 -7.45 -13.45 5.37
N ASN A 97 -7.66 -12.84 4.19
CA ASN A 97 -8.52 -13.43 3.16
C ASN A 97 -7.98 -14.80 2.71
N ALA A 98 -6.67 -14.90 2.42
CA ALA A 98 -6.03 -16.15 2.04
C ALA A 98 -6.21 -17.25 3.09
N ARG A 99 -6.12 -16.90 4.39
CA ARG A 99 -6.32 -17.84 5.50
C ARG A 99 -7.73 -18.42 5.50
N THR A 100 -8.75 -17.63 5.15
CA THR A 100 -10.15 -18.08 5.13
C THR A 100 -10.52 -18.98 3.95
N VAL A 101 -9.72 -18.99 2.89
CA VAL A 101 -9.90 -19.86 1.70
C VAL A 101 -8.66 -20.71 1.44
N ARG A 102 -7.93 -21.10 2.50
CA ARG A 102 -6.64 -21.81 2.39
C ARG A 102 -6.72 -23.12 1.60
N ASP A 103 -7.86 -23.77 1.64
CA ASP A 103 -8.19 -25.00 0.90
C ASP A 103 -8.35 -24.78 -0.61
N GLN A 104 -8.45 -23.53 -1.06
CA GLN A 104 -8.59 -23.13 -2.46
C GLN A 104 -7.27 -22.60 -3.05
N LEU A 105 -6.23 -22.44 -2.23
CA LEU A 105 -4.94 -21.86 -2.65
C LEU A 105 -3.88 -22.96 -2.72
N SER A 106 -2.90 -22.77 -3.61
CA SER A 106 -1.69 -23.59 -3.59
C SER A 106 -0.85 -23.30 -2.34
N ASP A 107 0.00 -24.24 -1.97
CA ASP A 107 0.88 -24.09 -0.81
C ASP A 107 1.89 -22.97 -1.04
N GLU A 108 2.41 -22.84 -2.25
CA GLU A 108 3.36 -21.81 -2.65
C GLU A 108 2.77 -20.40 -2.50
N LEU A 109 1.54 -20.18 -2.99
CA LEU A 109 0.89 -18.87 -2.87
C LEU A 109 0.66 -18.47 -1.40
N TRP A 110 0.28 -19.44 -0.56
CA TRP A 110 0.12 -19.20 0.87
C TRP A 110 1.45 -18.86 1.54
N GLU A 111 2.51 -19.61 1.24
CA GLU A 111 3.84 -19.40 1.82
C GLU A 111 4.41 -18.03 1.44
N GLU A 112 4.31 -17.63 0.18
CA GLU A 112 4.77 -16.32 -0.29
C GLU A 112 4.00 -15.17 0.39
N LEU A 113 2.67 -15.24 0.42
CA LEU A 113 1.87 -14.19 1.03
C LEU A 113 2.08 -14.10 2.55
N ASN A 114 2.22 -15.24 3.22
CA ASN A 114 2.51 -15.28 4.65
C ASN A 114 3.93 -14.77 4.96
N SER A 115 4.91 -15.08 4.12
CA SER A 115 6.29 -14.57 4.25
C SER A 115 6.34 -13.06 4.07
N LEU A 116 5.63 -12.53 3.06
CA LEU A 116 5.49 -11.09 2.84
C LEU A 116 4.83 -10.39 4.04
N TYR A 117 3.78 -10.99 4.63
CA TYR A 117 3.13 -10.48 5.84
C TYR A 117 4.09 -10.44 7.05
N LEU A 118 4.90 -11.48 7.24
CA LEU A 118 5.87 -11.51 8.34
C LEU A 118 6.98 -10.48 8.12
N PHE A 119 7.47 -10.35 6.89
CA PHE A 119 8.46 -9.36 6.49
C PHE A 119 7.98 -7.93 6.79
N SER A 120 6.75 -7.59 6.38
CA SER A 120 6.19 -6.24 6.57
C SER A 120 5.95 -5.86 8.04
N ARG A 121 5.97 -6.84 8.95
CA ARG A 121 5.87 -6.63 10.41
C ARG A 121 7.20 -6.60 11.14
N SER A 122 8.26 -7.06 10.49
CA SER A 122 9.63 -7.09 11.04
C SER A 122 10.50 -5.91 10.61
N ALA A 123 10.08 -5.18 9.57
CA ALA A 123 10.68 -3.92 9.16
C ALA A 123 10.27 -2.79 10.13
#